data_AF-A0A1A9BTB8-F1
#
_entry.id   AF-A0A1A9BTB8-F1
#
_cell.length_a   1.000
_cell.length_b   1.000
_cell.length_c   1.000
_cell.angle_alpha   90.00
_cell.angle_beta   90.00
_cell.angle_gamma   90.00
#
_symmetry.space_group_name_H-M   'P 1'
#
loop_
_entity.id
_entity.type
_entity.pdbx_description
1 polymer ?
#
loop_
_entity_poly.entity_id
_entity_poly.type
_entity_poly.pdbx_seq_one_letter_code
_entity_poly.pdbx_strand_id
1 'polypeptide(L)'
;MGGGLAVPERYTEPVILDLIVPKNLARRQLNPGQRALMALEYERFYAAAQHKGRPKDDGSEAARSRNAEETCADLRTTGERVEPQARREQRSDERAVRVVGSSGRAVQQAKAVQRDAPDLADEVRRGELALDRAEPGARHGTALRRPDSRKMSRAARLSRQTACRP
;
A
#
# COMPACT_ATOMS: atom_id res chain seq x y z
N MET A 1 -29.01 -5.55 -30.73
CA MET A 1 -29.68 -5.17 -29.45
C MET A 1 -28.75 -5.55 -28.31
N GLY A 2 -27.83 -4.67 -27.94
CA GLY A 2 -26.87 -4.93 -26.85
C GLY A 2 -27.58 -4.80 -25.51
N GLY A 3 -28.02 -5.92 -24.94
CA GLY A 3 -28.49 -5.96 -23.56
C GLY A 3 -27.31 -5.69 -22.64
N GLY A 4 -27.17 -4.44 -22.21
CA GLY A 4 -26.22 -4.09 -21.15
C GLY A 4 -26.58 -4.91 -19.93
N LEU A 5 -25.63 -5.73 -19.43
CA LEU A 5 -25.78 -6.41 -18.15
C LEU A 5 -25.94 -5.33 -17.08
N ALA A 6 -27.19 -5.04 -16.72
CA ALA A 6 -27.50 -4.23 -15.55
C ALA A 6 -27.03 -5.02 -14.34
N VAL A 7 -25.90 -4.61 -13.78
CA VAL A 7 -25.39 -5.15 -12.54
C VAL A 7 -26.39 -4.76 -11.44
N PRO A 8 -26.96 -5.71 -10.69
CA PRO A 8 -27.99 -5.38 -9.70
C PRO A 8 -27.41 -4.49 -8.59
N GLU A 9 -28.19 -3.53 -8.09
CA GLU A 9 -27.78 -2.43 -7.19
C GLU A 9 -26.99 -2.85 -5.93
N ARG A 10 -27.11 -4.11 -5.52
CA ARG A 10 -26.35 -4.69 -4.41
C ARG A 10 -24.83 -4.79 -4.67
N TYR A 11 -24.40 -4.84 -5.94
CA TYR A 11 -22.98 -4.83 -6.28
C TYR A 11 -22.52 -3.39 -6.48
N THR A 12 -22.27 -2.71 -5.37
CA THR A 12 -21.61 -1.41 -5.40
C THR A 12 -20.18 -1.56 -5.92
N GLU A 13 -19.65 -0.51 -6.54
CA GLU A 13 -18.27 -0.49 -7.06
C GLU A 13 -17.23 -1.01 -6.04
N PRO A 14 -17.28 -0.64 -4.75
CA PRO A 14 -16.34 -1.17 -3.76
C PRO A 14 -16.43 -2.69 -3.56
N VAL A 15 -17.65 -3.27 -3.64
CA VAL A 15 -17.87 -4.72 -3.53
C VAL A 15 -17.31 -5.46 -4.74
N ILE A 16 -17.43 -4.86 -5.93
CA ILE A 16 -16.88 -5.41 -7.16
C ILE A 16 -15.34 -5.46 -7.08
N LEU A 17 -14.71 -4.37 -6.62
CA LEU A 17 -13.26 -4.30 -6.45
C LEU A 17 -12.73 -5.30 -5.43
N ASP A 18 -13.41 -5.45 -4.29
CA ASP A 18 -13.05 -6.44 -3.26
C ASP A 18 -13.02 -7.88 -3.80
N LEU A 19 -13.77 -8.18 -4.86
CA LEU A 19 -13.80 -9.51 -5.48
C LEU A 19 -12.78 -9.67 -6.61
N ILE A 20 -12.73 -8.70 -7.52
CA ILE A 20 -11.95 -8.81 -8.76
C ILE A 20 -10.46 -8.62 -8.49
N VAL A 21 -10.10 -7.62 -7.68
CA VAL A 21 -8.71 -7.20 -7.49
C VAL A 21 -7.87 -8.29 -6.83
N PRO A 22 -8.27 -8.92 -5.70
CA PRO A 22 -7.45 -9.94 -5.07
C PRO A 22 -7.25 -11.15 -6.00
N LYS A 23 -8.28 -11.55 -6.74
CA LYS A 23 -8.21 -12.67 -7.69
C LYS A 23 -7.22 -12.41 -8.83
N ASN A 24 -7.16 -11.16 -9.30
CA ASN A 24 -6.22 -10.78 -10.35
C ASN A 24 -4.80 -10.61 -9.82
N LEU A 25 -4.64 -10.02 -8.63
CA LEU A 25 -3.34 -9.87 -8.00
C LEU A 25 -2.74 -11.21 -7.57
N ALA A 26 -3.54 -12.17 -7.13
CA ALA A 26 -3.09 -13.52 -6.80
C ALA A 26 -2.47 -14.25 -8.01
N ARG A 27 -2.91 -13.94 -9.23
CA ARG A 27 -2.35 -14.50 -10.47
C ARG A 27 -1.09 -13.79 -10.94
N ARG A 28 -0.82 -12.58 -10.43
CA ARG A 28 0.35 -11.78 -10.79
C ARG A 28 1.46 -11.99 -9.77
N GLN A 29 2.67 -12.19 -10.26
CA GLN A 29 3.88 -12.24 -9.44
C GLN A 29 4.36 -10.81 -9.11
N LEU A 30 3.48 -9.97 -8.58
CA LEU A 30 3.85 -8.64 -8.11
C LEU A 30 4.67 -8.75 -6.84
N ASN A 31 5.77 -8.00 -6.78
CA ASN A 31 6.57 -7.93 -5.57
C ASN A 31 5.78 -7.20 -4.46
N PRO A 32 6.11 -7.42 -3.17
CA PRO A 32 5.39 -6.79 -2.06
C PRO A 32 5.36 -5.26 -2.11
N GLY A 33 6.43 -4.63 -2.64
CA GLY A 33 6.52 -3.18 -2.79
C GLY A 33 5.56 -2.61 -3.83
N GLN A 34 5.41 -3.29 -4.98
CA GLN A 34 4.44 -2.94 -6.01
C GLN A 34 3.01 -3.09 -5.51
N ARG A 35 2.73 -4.14 -4.72
CA ARG A 35 1.45 -4.30 -4.02
C ARG A 35 1.20 -3.16 -3.05
N ALA A 36 2.20 -2.74 -2.28
CA ALA A 36 2.04 -1.60 -1.37
C ALA A 36 1.75 -0.28 -2.11
N LEU A 37 2.36 -0.03 -3.27
CA LEU A 37 2.08 1.15 -4.09
C LEU A 37 0.68 1.12 -4.71
N MET A 38 0.23 -0.05 -5.19
CA MET A 38 -1.14 -0.24 -5.66
C MET A 38 -2.17 0.06 -4.56
N ALA A 39 -1.89 -0.31 -3.31
CA ALA A 39 -2.79 -0.02 -2.19
C ALA A 39 -3.05 1.48 -2.00
N LEU A 40 -2.09 2.35 -2.32
CA LEU A 40 -2.26 3.81 -2.25
C LEU A 40 -3.31 4.32 -3.25
N GLU A 41 -3.37 3.71 -4.43
CA GLU A 41 -4.37 4.05 -5.43
C GLU A 41 -5.76 3.61 -4.96
N TYR A 42 -5.87 2.36 -4.49
CA TYR A 42 -7.13 1.82 -3.97
C TYR A 42 -7.64 2.56 -2.74
N GLU A 43 -6.76 3.00 -1.84
CA GLU A 43 -7.12 3.85 -0.70
C GLU A 43 -7.85 5.13 -1.16
N ARG A 44 -7.30 5.82 -2.17
CA ARG A 44 -7.93 7.02 -2.75
C ARG A 44 -9.30 6.71 -3.36
N PHE A 45 -9.42 5.57 -4.05
CA PHE A 45 -10.71 5.12 -4.59
C PHE A 45 -11.73 4.84 -3.49
N TYR A 46 -11.35 4.14 -2.42
CA TYR A 46 -12.26 3.85 -1.30
C TYR A 46 -12.64 5.10 -0.52
N ALA A 47 -11.71 6.01 -0.30
CA ALA A 47 -12.00 7.31 0.32
C ALA A 47 -13.03 8.08 -0.52
N ALA A 48 -12.83 8.19 -1.83
CA ALA A 48 -13.75 8.87 -2.74
C ALA A 48 -15.14 8.20 -2.81
N ALA A 49 -15.20 6.87 -2.78
CA ALA A 49 -16.46 6.13 -2.77
C ALA A 49 -17.26 6.33 -1.47
N GLN A 50 -16.58 6.43 -0.31
CA GLN A 50 -17.23 6.70 0.97
C GLN A 50 -17.88 8.09 1.02
N HIS A 51 -17.34 9.07 0.29
CA HIS A 51 -17.94 10.41 0.20
C HIS A 51 -19.23 10.44 -0.63
N LYS A 52 -19.41 9.51 -1.59
CA LYS A 52 -20.56 9.49 -2.51
C LYS A 52 -21.72 8.61 -2.06
N GLY A 53 -21.47 7.60 -1.21
CA GLY A 53 -22.42 6.50 -0.98
C GLY A 53 -23.05 6.40 0.41
N ARG A 54 -22.83 7.34 1.34
CA ARG A 54 -23.38 7.22 2.70
C ARG A 54 -24.56 8.16 2.95
N PRO A 55 -25.82 7.69 2.95
CA PRO A 55 -26.84 8.30 3.79
C PRO A 55 -26.42 8.15 5.27
N LYS A 56 -26.67 9.18 6.08
CA LYS A 56 -26.34 9.22 7.52
C LYS A 56 -27.23 8.25 8.32
N ASP A 57 -27.17 6.95 8.03
CA ASP A 57 -27.82 5.96 8.89
C ASP A 57 -26.78 5.39 9.88
N ASP A 58 -26.96 5.85 11.11
CA ASP A 58 -27.18 5.10 12.35
C ASP A 58 -26.33 3.86 12.59
N GLY A 59 -25.68 3.86 13.76
CA GLY A 59 -24.70 2.87 14.16
C GLY A 59 -25.23 1.44 14.06
N SER A 60 -24.56 0.61 13.27
CA SER A 60 -24.80 -0.83 13.27
C SER A 60 -24.50 -1.41 14.66
N GLU A 61 -25.54 -1.85 15.35
CA GLU A 61 -25.52 -2.59 16.63
C GLU A 61 -24.59 -3.82 16.62
N ALA A 62 -24.15 -4.31 15.45
CA ALA A 62 -23.24 -5.43 15.29
C ALA A 62 -21.80 -5.19 15.81
N ALA A 63 -21.45 -3.96 16.21
CA ALA A 63 -20.13 -3.63 16.77
C ALA A 63 -20.08 -3.67 18.31
N ARG A 64 -21.21 -3.82 19.00
CA ARG A 64 -21.27 -3.76 20.48
C ARG A 64 -21.15 -5.13 21.17
N SER A 65 -21.21 -6.25 20.46
CA SER A 65 -21.32 -7.59 21.07
C SER A 65 -20.11 -8.51 20.91
N ARG A 66 -18.94 -8.03 20.46
CA ARG A 66 -17.74 -8.87 20.25
C ARG A 66 -16.45 -8.42 20.95
N ASN A 67 -16.51 -7.43 21.83
CA ASN A 67 -15.34 -6.95 22.58
C ASN A 67 -15.48 -7.27 24.09
N ALA A 68 -15.86 -8.51 24.41
CA ALA A 68 -15.65 -9.06 25.74
C ALA A 68 -14.63 -10.19 25.57
N GLU A 69 -13.48 -10.03 26.24
CA GLU A 69 -12.37 -10.99 26.37
C GLU A 69 -11.47 -11.17 25.14
N GLU A 70 -10.40 -10.36 25.09
CA GLU A 70 -9.02 -10.88 25.05
C GLU A 70 -8.04 -9.71 25.20
N THR A 71 -7.38 -9.66 26.35
CA THR A 71 -6.35 -8.68 26.69
C THR A 71 -5.08 -8.95 25.91
N CYS A 72 -4.57 -7.98 25.13
CA CYS A 72 -3.17 -7.89 24.77
C CYS A 72 -2.79 -6.43 24.43
N ALA A 73 -1.88 -5.89 25.25
CA ALA A 73 -1.18 -4.61 25.15
C ALA A 73 -2.02 -3.32 25.22
N ASP A 74 -1.66 -2.46 26.18
CA ASP A 74 -2.16 -1.09 26.35
C ASP A 74 -2.08 -0.27 25.05
N LEU A 75 -3.17 -0.25 24.29
CA LEU A 75 -3.39 0.73 23.24
C LEU A 75 -3.90 1.99 23.91
N ARG A 76 -3.08 3.05 23.87
CA ARG A 76 -3.41 4.42 24.32
C ARG A 76 -4.91 4.70 24.24
N THR A 77 -5.59 4.57 25.37
CA THR A 77 -6.93 5.10 25.58
C THR A 77 -6.80 6.60 25.78
N THR A 78 -6.61 7.37 24.72
CA THR A 78 -7.16 8.73 24.75
C THR A 78 -8.57 8.62 24.22
N GLY A 79 -9.54 8.87 25.10
CA GLY A 79 -10.91 9.23 24.74
C GLY A 79 -10.97 10.56 23.97
N GLU A 80 -10.00 10.84 23.11
CA GLU A 80 -10.14 11.81 22.06
C GLU A 80 -11.16 11.25 21.09
N ARG A 81 -12.19 12.06 20.85
CA ARG A 81 -13.18 11.82 19.82
C ARG A 81 -12.43 11.80 18.48
N VAL A 82 -11.88 10.65 18.08
CA VAL A 82 -11.18 10.51 16.80
C VAL A 82 -12.16 11.00 15.74
N GLU A 83 -11.79 12.10 15.09
CA GLU A 83 -12.64 12.80 14.15
C GLU A 83 -13.24 11.80 13.15
N PRO A 84 -14.52 11.94 12.77
CA PRO A 84 -15.19 10.99 11.88
C PRO A 84 -14.43 10.77 10.56
N GLN A 85 -13.66 11.76 10.13
CA GLN A 85 -12.80 11.70 8.96
C GLN A 85 -11.60 10.77 9.15
N ALA A 86 -10.85 10.91 10.24
CA ALA A 86 -9.70 10.05 10.53
C ALA A 86 -10.10 8.56 10.65
N ARG A 87 -11.30 8.27 11.21
CA ARG A 87 -11.83 6.89 11.23
C ARG A 87 -12.19 6.36 9.84
N ARG A 88 -12.64 7.21 8.91
CA ARG A 88 -13.00 6.82 7.53
C ARG A 88 -11.75 6.56 6.70
N GLU A 89 -10.74 7.39 6.86
CA GLU A 89 -9.41 7.21 6.26
C GLU A 89 -8.80 5.89 6.74
N GLN A 90 -8.79 5.63 8.05
CA GLN A 90 -8.29 4.37 8.60
C GLN A 90 -9.02 3.13 8.05
N ARG A 91 -10.34 3.19 7.89
CA ARG A 91 -11.13 2.10 7.26
C ARG A 91 -10.81 1.92 5.77
N SER A 92 -10.49 3.01 5.07
CA SER A 92 -10.12 2.97 3.65
C SER A 92 -8.76 2.32 3.47
N ASP A 93 -7.79 2.69 4.31
CA ASP A 93 -6.46 2.08 4.37
C ASP A 93 -6.56 0.58 4.65
N GLU A 94 -7.28 0.19 5.69
CA GLU A 94 -7.47 -1.22 6.07
C GLU A 94 -8.10 -2.05 4.95
N ARG A 95 -9.10 -1.49 4.26
CA ARG A 95 -9.74 -2.17 3.12
C ARG A 95 -8.78 -2.32 1.95
N ALA A 96 -8.07 -1.26 1.58
CA ALA A 96 -7.09 -1.30 0.50
C ALA A 96 -5.96 -2.32 0.77
N VAL A 97 -5.43 -2.34 2.00
CA VAL A 97 -4.39 -3.29 2.44
C VAL A 97 -4.87 -4.73 2.26
N ARG A 98 -6.11 -5.04 2.69
CA ARG A 98 -6.70 -6.38 2.58
C ARG A 98 -6.89 -6.81 1.13
N VAL A 99 -7.45 -5.94 0.31
CA VAL A 99 -7.79 -6.23 -1.09
C VAL A 99 -6.53 -6.46 -1.93
N VAL A 100 -5.49 -5.67 -1.68
CA VAL A 100 -4.23 -5.78 -2.40
C VAL A 100 -3.32 -6.89 -1.84
N GLY A 101 -3.59 -7.36 -0.61
CA GLY A 101 -2.80 -8.39 0.06
C GLY A 101 -1.41 -7.89 0.44
N SER A 102 -1.34 -6.66 0.97
CA SER A 102 -0.10 -6.05 1.49
C SER A 102 -0.14 -5.95 3.02
N SER A 103 0.93 -5.44 3.64
CA SER A 103 0.95 -5.13 5.07
C SER A 103 0.78 -3.63 5.31
N GLY A 104 0.17 -3.24 6.43
CA GLY A 104 0.00 -1.82 6.77
C GLY A 104 1.33 -1.07 6.85
N ARG A 105 2.40 -1.73 7.35
CA ARG A 105 3.75 -1.17 7.37
C ARG A 105 4.29 -0.90 5.97
N ALA A 106 4.13 -1.83 5.05
CA ALA A 106 4.58 -1.65 3.66
C ALA A 106 3.84 -0.49 2.98
N VAL A 107 2.54 -0.33 3.27
CA VAL A 107 1.76 0.81 2.75
C VAL A 107 2.25 2.14 3.35
N GLN A 108 2.57 2.20 4.64
CA GLN A 108 3.16 3.40 5.25
C GLN A 108 4.52 3.76 4.64
N GLN A 109 5.38 2.76 4.39
CA GLN A 109 6.65 2.95 3.70
C GLN A 109 6.42 3.48 2.27
N ALA A 110 5.47 2.90 1.55
CA ALA A 110 5.09 3.36 0.21
C ALA A 110 4.56 4.80 0.22
N LYS A 111 3.74 5.19 1.22
CA LYS A 111 3.29 6.59 1.42
C LYS A 111 4.48 7.53 1.58
N ALA A 112 5.45 7.17 2.43
CA ALA A 112 6.65 7.97 2.64
C ALA A 112 7.49 8.10 1.36
N VAL A 113 7.73 6.99 0.65
CA VAL A 113 8.49 7.01 -0.60
C VAL A 113 7.79 7.85 -1.67
N GLN A 114 6.48 7.69 -1.86
CA GLN A 114 5.71 8.46 -2.84
C GLN A 114 5.71 9.97 -2.54
N ARG A 115 5.75 10.35 -1.27
CA ARG A 115 5.77 11.75 -0.82
C ARG A 115 7.17 12.38 -0.96
N ASP A 116 8.20 11.68 -0.49
CA ASP A 116 9.54 12.25 -0.33
C ASP A 116 10.43 12.01 -1.56
N ALA A 117 10.18 10.94 -2.34
CA ALA A 117 10.94 10.58 -3.54
C ALA A 117 10.06 9.88 -4.61
N PRO A 118 9.23 10.64 -5.37
CA PRO A 118 8.32 10.06 -6.36
C PRO A 118 9.05 9.28 -7.46
N ASP A 119 10.25 9.71 -7.87
CA ASP A 119 11.05 9.01 -8.89
C ASP A 119 11.40 7.57 -8.47
N LEU A 120 11.73 7.38 -7.19
CA LEU A 120 12.00 6.05 -6.63
C LEU A 120 10.73 5.21 -6.54
N ALA A 121 9.58 5.84 -6.31
CA ALA A 121 8.29 5.15 -6.35
C ALA A 121 8.03 4.58 -7.75
N ASP A 122 8.36 5.30 -8.82
CA ASP A 122 8.20 4.82 -10.20
C ASP A 122 9.14 3.66 -10.54
N GLU A 123 10.38 3.67 -10.04
CA GLU A 123 11.29 2.52 -10.14
C GLU A 123 10.73 1.27 -9.42
N VAL A 124 10.11 1.47 -8.25
CA VAL A 124 9.45 0.38 -7.52
C VAL A 124 8.21 -0.12 -8.28
N ARG A 125 7.41 0.77 -8.89
CA ARG A 125 6.26 0.38 -9.73
C ARG A 125 6.70 -0.48 -10.90
N ARG A 126 7.77 -0.10 -11.59
CA ARG A 126 8.38 -0.87 -12.68
C ARG A 126 8.97 -2.21 -12.21
N GLY A 127 9.20 -2.38 -10.92
CA GLY A 127 9.81 -3.57 -10.33
C GLY A 127 11.33 -3.59 -10.44
N GLU A 128 11.94 -2.46 -10.77
CA GLU A 128 13.40 -2.30 -10.90
C GLU A 128 14.06 -2.11 -9.53
N LEU A 129 13.35 -1.47 -8.59
CA LEU A 129 13.79 -1.22 -7.22
C LEU A 129 12.84 -1.87 -6.21
N ALA A 130 13.40 -2.45 -5.14
CA ALA A 130 12.60 -2.95 -4.02
C ALA A 130 12.24 -1.80 -3.08
N LEU A 131 11.02 -1.82 -2.53
CA LEU A 131 10.52 -0.77 -1.63
C LEU A 131 11.42 -0.54 -0.42
N ASP A 132 11.95 -1.61 0.19
CA ASP A 132 12.86 -1.52 1.35
C ASP A 132 14.17 -0.79 1.03
N ARG A 133 14.60 -0.83 -0.25
CA ARG A 133 15.79 -0.09 -0.72
C ARG A 133 15.48 1.36 -1.06
N ALA A 134 14.24 1.66 -1.45
CA ALA A 134 13.78 3.01 -1.75
C ALA A 134 13.55 3.85 -0.49
N GLU A 135 13.07 3.22 0.60
CA GLU A 135 12.73 3.92 1.85
C GLU A 135 13.88 4.77 2.43
N PRO A 136 15.13 4.27 2.53
CA PRO A 136 16.24 5.10 3.00
C PRO A 136 16.49 6.31 2.10
N GLY A 137 16.36 6.19 0.78
CA GLY A 137 16.59 7.28 -0.17
C GLY A 137 15.52 8.37 -0.06
N ALA A 138 14.27 7.96 0.12
CA ALA A 138 13.15 8.86 0.40
C ALA A 138 13.37 9.66 1.70
N ARG A 139 13.74 8.99 2.80
CA ARG A 139 13.95 9.65 4.10
C ARG A 139 15.09 10.68 4.11
N HIS A 140 16.14 10.44 3.33
CA HIS A 140 17.32 11.31 3.30
C HIS A 140 17.30 12.31 2.14
N GLY A 141 16.18 12.44 1.40
CA GLY A 141 16.05 13.33 0.24
C GLY A 141 17.11 13.10 -0.84
N THR A 142 17.73 11.93 -0.85
CA THR A 142 18.88 11.61 -1.70
C THR A 142 18.46 10.54 -2.67
N ALA A 143 18.50 10.88 -3.96
CA ALA A 143 18.41 9.90 -5.04
C ALA A 143 19.53 8.87 -4.81
N LEU A 144 19.16 7.70 -4.30
CA LEU A 144 20.09 6.66 -3.91
C LEU A 144 20.62 5.97 -5.18
N ARG A 145 21.44 6.69 -5.95
CA ARG A 145 22.28 6.10 -7.00
C ARG A 145 23.43 5.36 -6.33
N ARG A 146 23.13 4.18 -5.79
CA ARG A 146 24.14 3.13 -5.65
C ARG A 146 23.74 1.99 -6.57
N PRO A 147 24.30 1.92 -7.81
CA PRO A 147 24.07 0.76 -8.64
C PRO A 147 24.56 -0.48 -7.90
N ASP A 148 23.78 -1.55 -7.97
CA ASP A 148 24.12 -2.86 -7.41
C ASP A 148 25.56 -3.23 -7.81
N SER A 149 26.48 -3.19 -6.85
CA SER A 149 27.87 -3.63 -7.00
C SER A 149 27.99 -5.13 -7.38
N ARG A 150 26.87 -5.84 -7.43
CA ARG A 150 26.76 -7.23 -7.91
C ARG A 150 26.82 -7.37 -9.44
N LYS A 151 26.71 -6.28 -10.21
CA LYS A 151 26.91 -6.30 -11.68
C LYS A 151 28.23 -5.67 -12.14
N MET A 152 29.22 -5.49 -11.25
CA MET A 152 30.58 -5.22 -11.72
C MET A 152 31.19 -6.52 -12.26
N SER A 153 31.38 -6.58 -13.57
CA SER A 153 32.10 -7.64 -14.25
C SER A 153 33.43 -7.93 -13.54
N ARG A 154 33.84 -9.20 -13.52
CA ARG A 154 35.13 -9.67 -12.97
C ARG A 154 36.32 -8.83 -13.46
N ALA A 155 36.22 -8.23 -14.65
CA ALA A 155 37.18 -7.29 -15.23
C ALA A 155 37.43 -6.03 -14.38
N ALA A 156 36.41 -5.44 -13.77
CA ALA A 156 36.54 -4.22 -12.98
C ALA A 156 37.11 -4.44 -11.56
N ARG A 157 37.13 -5.70 -11.11
CA ARG A 157 37.75 -6.11 -9.84
C ARG A 157 39.25 -6.37 -9.99
N LEU A 158 39.66 -6.87 -11.16
CA LEU A 158 41.07 -7.11 -11.52
C LEU A 158 41.84 -5.81 -11.81
N SER A 159 41.22 -4.80 -12.41
CA SER A 159 41.89 -3.52 -12.72
C SER A 159 42.27 -2.70 -11.49
N ARG A 160 41.60 -2.92 -10.34
CA ARG A 160 41.96 -2.28 -9.06
C ARG A 160 43.06 -3.02 -8.29
N GLN A 161 43.27 -4.32 -8.56
CA GLN A 161 44.33 -5.10 -7.93
C GLN A 161 45.71 -4.86 -8.57
N THR A 162 45.76 -4.42 -9.83
CA THR A 162 47.03 -4.16 -10.52
C THR A 162 47.58 -2.75 -10.30
N ALA A 163 46.81 -1.83 -9.71
CA ALA A 163 47.24 -0.45 -9.44
C ALA A 163 47.93 -0.28 -8.06
N CYS A 164 47.85 -1.28 -7.19
CA CYS A 164 48.52 -1.31 -5.88
C CYS A 164 49.50 -2.48 -5.83
N ARG A 165 50.56 -2.43 -6.62
CA ARG A 165 51.72 -3.29 -6.41
C ARG A 165 52.98 -2.41 -6.57
N PRO A 166 53.81 -2.30 -5.52
CA PRO A 166 54.95 -1.37 -5.47
C PRO A 166 56.04 -1.74 -6.49
#